data_AF-A0A8K0K7M3-F1
#
_entry.id   AF-A0A8K0K7M3-F1
#
_cell.length_a   1.000
_cell.length_b   1.000
_cell.length_c   1.000
_cell.angle_alpha   90.00
_cell.angle_beta   90.00
_cell.angle_gamma   90.00
#
_symmetry.space_group_name_H-M   'P 1'
#
loop_
_entity.id
_entity.type
_entity.pdbx_description
1 polymer ?
#
loop_
_entity_poly.entity_id
_entity_poly.type
_entity_poly.pdbx_seq_one_letter_code
_entity_poly.pdbx_strand_id
1 'polypeptide(L)'
;MIRNVKTACLLLTKENMSLHKHASKRSFTLKKIAHMYRTFWLPKNPKPPYDHICQIGDPVLRNKAELVKPDDIKSEKIQLVIKKLRKALKGYDAAGVAAPQIGVPLRIFAVEFPEFKKKEINKETYELWEMSTFPFKVFINPEIKVVDYKKIVFPESCESVKGLNENGEKVEWSCRGWAARICQHEMDHLDGKIYVDSMVKGTLEFPLWQKINYHSGRLYLLYSPHK
;
A
#
# COMPACT_ATOMS: atom_id res chain seq x y z
N MET A 1 34.98 13.38 -18.19
CA MET A 1 34.46 14.18 -19.34
C MET A 1 32.97 14.38 -19.14
N ILE A 2 32.59 15.55 -18.63
CA ILE A 2 31.20 15.96 -18.43
C ILE A 2 30.86 16.91 -19.59
N ARG A 3 29.81 16.63 -20.36
CA ARG A 3 29.18 17.64 -21.22
C ARG A 3 27.65 17.61 -21.04
N ASN A 4 27.21 18.66 -20.35
CA ASN A 4 25.85 19.17 -20.26
C ASN A 4 25.18 19.24 -21.63
N VAL A 5 23.95 18.74 -21.75
CA VAL A 5 23.05 19.11 -22.83
C VAL A 5 21.97 20.02 -22.23
N LYS A 6 22.12 21.31 -22.51
CA LYS A 6 21.22 22.38 -22.11
C LYS A 6 19.88 22.26 -22.85
N THR A 7 18.83 22.56 -22.08
CA THR A 7 17.46 22.92 -22.43
C THR A 7 17.38 23.77 -23.71
N ALA A 8 16.72 23.25 -24.76
CA ALA A 8 16.34 24.03 -25.93
C ALA A 8 14.94 24.64 -25.70
N CYS A 9 14.93 25.89 -25.27
CA CYS A 9 13.75 26.76 -25.25
C CYS A 9 13.45 27.16 -26.70
N LEU A 10 12.31 26.72 -27.24
CA LEU A 10 11.89 27.03 -28.61
C LEU A 10 11.23 28.42 -28.63
N LEU A 11 12.02 29.47 -28.88
CA LEU A 11 11.51 30.79 -29.25
C LEU A 11 11.14 30.77 -30.75
N LEU A 12 9.86 31.03 -31.03
CA LEU A 12 9.32 31.16 -32.39
C LEU A 12 9.70 32.54 -32.94
N THR A 13 10.71 32.60 -33.82
CA THR A 13 10.93 33.75 -34.69
C THR A 13 10.23 33.52 -36.02
N LYS A 14 9.27 34.41 -36.35
CA LYS A 14 8.68 34.54 -37.68
C LYS A 14 9.75 35.11 -38.61
N GLU A 15 10.07 34.43 -39.71
CA GLU A 15 10.46 35.08 -40.96
C GLU A 15 10.39 34.10 -42.14
N ASN A 16 9.87 34.61 -43.26
CA ASN A 16 9.47 33.89 -44.46
C ASN A 16 10.66 33.50 -45.33
N MET A 17 10.64 32.30 -45.94
CA MET A 17 11.06 32.16 -47.34
C MET A 17 10.46 30.91 -47.98
N SER A 18 9.85 31.11 -49.15
CA SER A 18 9.20 30.11 -49.98
C SER A 18 10.20 29.16 -50.64
N LEU A 19 9.80 27.90 -50.87
CA LEU A 19 9.93 27.21 -52.17
C LEU A 19 9.40 25.75 -52.10
N HIS A 20 8.78 25.37 -53.21
CA HIS A 20 8.34 24.05 -53.67
C HIS A 20 7.11 23.34 -53.03
N LYS A 21 6.04 23.37 -53.84
CA LYS A 21 4.86 22.51 -53.81
C LYS A 21 5.22 21.09 -54.30
N HIS A 22 4.73 20.09 -53.56
CA HIS A 22 4.26 18.76 -53.98
C HIS A 22 4.66 17.69 -52.94
N ALA A 23 3.89 17.65 -51.87
CA ALA A 23 3.71 16.46 -51.05
C ALA A 23 2.31 16.57 -50.43
N SER A 24 1.52 15.50 -50.53
CA SER A 24 0.21 15.39 -49.89
C SER A 24 0.39 15.55 -48.38
N LYS A 25 0.25 16.79 -47.88
CA LYS A 25 0.41 17.10 -46.46
C LYS A 25 -0.90 16.73 -45.76
N ARG A 26 -0.98 15.51 -45.22
CA ARG A 26 -1.75 15.29 -43.99
C ARG A 26 -1.15 16.22 -42.94
N SER A 27 -1.67 17.43 -42.86
CA SER A 27 -1.29 18.44 -41.87
C SER A 27 -1.74 17.92 -40.51
N PHE A 28 -0.87 17.18 -39.84
CA PHE A 28 -0.98 16.97 -38.41
C PHE A 28 -0.66 18.31 -37.77
N THR A 29 -1.71 19.05 -37.45
CA THR A 29 -1.64 20.32 -36.74
C THR A 29 -0.74 20.12 -35.51
N LEU A 30 0.13 21.09 -35.18
CA LEU A 30 0.96 21.02 -33.98
C LEU A 30 0.15 20.68 -32.72
N LYS A 31 -1.14 21.05 -32.66
CA LYS A 31 -2.11 20.63 -31.64
C LYS A 31 -2.36 19.11 -31.59
N LYS A 32 -2.46 18.43 -32.74
CA LYS A 32 -2.59 16.96 -32.81
C LYS A 32 -1.31 16.26 -32.39
N ILE A 33 -0.14 16.79 -32.77
CA ILE A 33 1.16 16.26 -32.36
C ILE A 33 1.37 16.46 -30.86
N ALA A 34 1.06 17.65 -30.34
CA ALA A 34 1.12 17.94 -28.90
C ALA A 34 0.12 17.09 -28.12
N HIS A 35 -1.10 16.89 -28.61
CA HIS A 35 -2.09 16.02 -27.99
C HIS A 35 -1.64 14.55 -28.02
N MET A 36 -1.15 14.05 -29.15
CA MET A 36 -0.59 12.71 -29.29
C MET A 36 0.62 12.52 -28.35
N TYR A 37 1.53 13.49 -28.29
CA TYR A 37 2.66 13.47 -27.38
C TYR A 37 2.20 13.46 -25.92
N ARG A 38 1.22 14.30 -25.57
CA ARG A 38 0.64 14.36 -24.23
C ARG A 38 -0.09 13.07 -23.82
N THR A 39 -0.75 12.40 -24.76
CA THR A 39 -1.48 11.15 -24.51
C THR A 39 -0.56 9.93 -24.46
N PHE A 40 0.57 9.96 -25.18
CA PHE A 40 1.49 8.83 -25.31
C PHE A 40 2.73 8.93 -24.40
N TRP A 41 3.18 10.14 -24.09
CA TRP A 41 4.43 10.41 -23.37
C TRP A 41 4.26 11.00 -21.97
N LEU A 42 3.08 11.53 -21.61
CA LEU A 42 2.83 11.80 -20.19
C LEU A 42 2.39 10.50 -19.50
N PRO A 43 3.12 10.03 -18.49
CA PRO A 43 2.63 8.93 -17.67
C PRO A 43 1.29 9.35 -17.07
N LYS A 44 0.24 8.55 -17.31
CA LYS A 44 -1.01 8.71 -16.57
C LYS A 44 -0.69 8.43 -15.12
N ASN A 45 -0.88 9.42 -14.24
CA ASN A 45 -0.75 9.18 -12.81
C ASN A 45 -1.69 8.03 -12.46
N PRO A 46 -1.18 6.95 -11.84
CA PRO A 46 -2.04 5.86 -11.41
C PRO A 46 -3.10 6.45 -10.48
N LYS A 47 -4.34 5.97 -10.59
CA LYS A 47 -5.42 6.35 -9.69
C LYS A 47 -5.56 5.26 -8.62
N PRO A 48 -5.84 5.62 -7.37
CA PRO A 48 -6.17 4.62 -6.36
C PRO A 48 -7.47 3.89 -6.74
N PRO A 49 -7.62 2.60 -6.37
CA PRO A 49 -6.69 1.82 -5.56
C PRO A 49 -5.46 1.35 -6.36
N TYR A 50 -4.27 1.56 -5.80
CA TYR A 50 -3.01 1.18 -6.44
C TYR A 50 -2.82 -0.35 -6.47
N ASP A 51 -2.02 -0.82 -7.42
CA ASP A 51 -1.55 -2.21 -7.47
C ASP A 51 -0.31 -2.47 -6.59
N HIS A 52 0.26 -1.41 -6.01
CA HIS A 52 1.42 -1.45 -5.11
C HIS A 52 1.07 -0.87 -3.75
N ILE A 53 1.90 -1.15 -2.75
CA ILE A 53 1.81 -0.56 -1.41
C ILE A 53 2.50 0.82 -1.38
N CYS A 54 1.77 1.83 -0.94
CA CYS A 54 2.27 3.18 -0.65
C CYS A 54 3.43 3.12 0.35
N GLN A 55 4.45 3.92 0.11
CA GLN A 55 5.63 4.00 0.98
C GLN A 55 5.52 5.17 1.96
N ILE A 56 6.24 5.08 3.06
CA ILE A 56 6.35 6.16 4.05
C ILE A 56 6.83 7.43 3.32
N GLY A 57 6.05 8.50 3.46
CA GLY A 57 6.21 9.75 2.71
C GLY A 57 4.99 10.08 1.86
N ASP A 58 4.19 9.09 1.45
CA ASP A 58 2.88 9.33 0.86
C ASP A 58 1.93 9.92 1.93
N PRO A 59 1.33 11.10 1.69
CA PRO A 59 0.44 11.74 2.66
C PRO A 59 -0.77 10.89 3.04
N VAL A 60 -1.20 9.96 2.18
CA VAL A 60 -2.35 9.08 2.47
C VAL A 60 -2.13 8.24 3.74
N LEU A 61 -0.88 7.88 4.04
CA LEU A 61 -0.51 7.08 5.20
C LEU A 61 -0.50 7.86 6.52
N ARG A 62 -0.59 9.19 6.45
CA ARG A 62 -0.58 10.10 7.61
C ARG A 62 -1.94 10.74 7.88
N ASN A 63 -2.88 10.59 6.97
CA ASN A 63 -4.23 11.10 7.14
C ASN A 63 -5.12 10.07 7.85
N LYS A 64 -6.00 10.56 8.72
CA LYS A 64 -7.06 9.71 9.28
C LYS A 64 -8.04 9.33 8.17
N ALA A 65 -8.29 8.03 8.03
CA ALA A 65 -9.17 7.49 7.01
C ALA A 65 -10.65 7.79 7.31
N GLU A 66 -11.44 7.95 6.24
CA GLU A 66 -12.85 8.29 6.29
C GLU A 66 -13.75 7.06 6.49
N LEU A 67 -14.87 7.25 7.19
CA LEU A 67 -15.87 6.19 7.37
C LEU A 67 -16.55 5.85 6.04
N VAL A 68 -16.77 4.57 5.82
CA VAL A 68 -17.56 4.06 4.69
C VAL A 68 -19.03 4.10 5.07
N LYS A 69 -19.89 4.68 4.22
CA LYS A 69 -21.33 4.62 4.46
C LYS A 69 -21.82 3.17 4.32
N PRO A 70 -22.66 2.65 5.22
CA PRO A 70 -23.13 1.27 5.15
C PRO A 70 -23.75 0.89 3.79
N ASP A 71 -24.50 1.81 3.19
CA ASP A 71 -25.17 1.60 1.89
C ASP A 71 -24.17 1.44 0.73
N ASP A 72 -22.97 2.03 0.86
CA ASP A 72 -21.93 2.00 -0.17
C ASP A 72 -21.08 0.72 -0.12
N ILE A 73 -21.21 -0.11 0.94
CA ILE A 73 -20.36 -1.31 1.13
C ILE A 73 -20.50 -2.29 -0.03
N LYS A 74 -21.72 -2.47 -0.54
CA LYS A 74 -22.00 -3.35 -1.69
C LYS A 74 -21.72 -2.70 -3.04
N SER A 75 -21.33 -1.42 -3.07
CA SER A 75 -20.99 -0.74 -4.31
C SER A 75 -19.77 -1.37 -4.97
N GLU A 76 -19.72 -1.33 -6.30
CA GLU A 76 -18.58 -1.85 -7.08
C GLU A 76 -17.25 -1.22 -6.66
N LYS A 77 -17.27 0.05 -6.20
CA LYS A 77 -16.09 0.77 -5.74
C LYS A 77 -15.49 0.15 -4.49
N ILE A 78 -16.30 -0.11 -3.46
CA ILE A 78 -15.82 -0.70 -2.21
C ILE A 78 -15.41 -2.16 -2.42
N GLN A 79 -16.19 -2.91 -3.20
CA GLN A 79 -15.84 -4.29 -3.54
C GLN A 79 -14.51 -4.38 -4.32
N LEU A 80 -14.22 -3.40 -5.18
CA LEU A 80 -12.92 -3.30 -5.85
C LEU A 80 -11.78 -3.05 -4.86
N VAL A 81 -11.97 -2.18 -3.85
CA VAL A 81 -10.98 -1.93 -2.78
C VAL A 81 -10.69 -3.24 -2.03
N ILE A 82 -11.73 -3.96 -1.61
CA ILE A 82 -11.58 -5.24 -0.89
C ILE A 82 -10.82 -6.27 -1.74
N LYS A 83 -11.15 -6.37 -3.04
CA LYS A 83 -10.43 -7.25 -3.98
C LYS A 83 -8.95 -6.87 -4.09
N LYS A 84 -8.63 -5.58 -4.11
CA LYS A 84 -7.24 -5.08 -4.17
C LYS A 84 -6.49 -5.35 -2.87
N LEU A 85 -7.12 -5.20 -1.71
CA LEU A 85 -6.54 -5.59 -0.41
C LEU A 85 -6.20 -7.08 -0.37
N ARG A 86 -7.11 -7.94 -0.81
CA ARG A 86 -6.85 -9.39 -0.90
C ARG A 86 -5.69 -9.70 -1.86
N LYS A 87 -5.60 -9.00 -2.99
CA LYS A 87 -4.48 -9.13 -3.92
C LYS A 87 -3.16 -8.68 -3.27
N ALA A 88 -3.17 -7.59 -2.52
CA ALA A 88 -2.00 -7.07 -1.83
C ALA A 88 -1.50 -8.03 -0.73
N LEU A 89 -2.39 -8.56 0.10
CA LEU A 89 -2.06 -9.58 1.12
C LEU A 89 -1.30 -10.75 0.51
N LYS A 90 -1.82 -11.30 -0.61
CA LYS A 90 -1.19 -12.43 -1.30
C LYS A 90 0.10 -12.04 -2.03
N GLY A 91 0.12 -10.88 -2.67
CA GLY A 91 1.26 -10.43 -3.48
C GLY A 91 2.49 -10.04 -2.66
N TYR A 92 2.28 -9.51 -1.45
CA TYR A 92 3.34 -9.07 -0.54
C TYR A 92 3.59 -10.04 0.62
N ASP A 93 2.91 -11.19 0.61
CA ASP A 93 2.96 -12.19 1.68
C ASP A 93 2.65 -11.63 3.09
N ALA A 94 1.87 -10.55 3.16
CA ALA A 94 1.51 -9.88 4.40
C ALA A 94 0.43 -10.64 5.19
N ALA A 95 0.29 -10.32 6.47
CA ALA A 95 -0.75 -10.87 7.35
C ALA A 95 -1.95 -9.90 7.55
N GLY A 96 -1.72 -8.62 7.29
CA GLY A 96 -2.71 -7.55 7.32
C GLY A 96 -2.36 -6.49 6.28
N VAL A 97 -3.39 -5.82 5.72
CA VAL A 97 -3.26 -4.65 4.85
C VAL A 97 -4.47 -3.72 5.05
N ALA A 98 -4.21 -2.42 5.17
CA ALA A 98 -5.20 -1.36 5.28
C ALA A 98 -5.40 -0.60 3.96
N ALA A 99 -6.61 -0.09 3.70
CA ALA A 99 -6.93 0.66 2.48
C ALA A 99 -6.04 1.89 2.24
N PRO A 100 -5.60 2.66 3.26
CA PRO A 100 -4.64 3.75 3.05
C PRO A 100 -3.34 3.27 2.41
N GLN A 101 -2.89 2.04 2.68
CA GLN A 101 -1.67 1.49 2.09
C GLN A 101 -1.78 1.23 0.59
N ILE A 102 -2.99 1.18 0.01
CA ILE A 102 -3.21 1.13 -1.44
C ILE A 102 -3.73 2.46 -2.00
N GLY A 103 -3.50 3.55 -1.27
CA GLY A 103 -3.86 4.92 -1.68
C GLY A 103 -5.33 5.28 -1.49
N VAL A 104 -6.10 4.48 -0.75
CA VAL A 104 -7.54 4.69 -0.54
C VAL A 104 -7.78 5.14 0.90
N PRO A 105 -8.16 6.41 1.15
CA PRO A 105 -8.32 6.96 2.50
C PRO A 105 -9.65 6.54 3.16
N LEU A 106 -9.98 5.25 3.13
CA LEU A 106 -11.21 4.69 3.73
C LEU A 106 -10.87 3.78 4.91
N ARG A 107 -11.75 3.72 5.90
CA ARG A 107 -11.62 2.89 7.11
C ARG A 107 -11.94 1.42 6.82
N ILE A 108 -11.05 0.78 6.07
CA ILE A 108 -11.15 -0.64 5.71
C ILE A 108 -9.77 -1.27 5.90
N PHE A 109 -9.72 -2.41 6.59
CA PHE A 109 -8.54 -3.27 6.56
C PHE A 109 -8.94 -4.73 6.37
N ALA A 110 -8.00 -5.52 5.87
CA ALA A 110 -8.15 -6.95 5.70
C ALA A 110 -7.00 -7.70 6.36
N VAL A 111 -7.29 -8.87 6.91
CA VAL A 111 -6.31 -9.74 7.57
C VAL A 111 -6.49 -11.18 7.11
N GLU A 112 -5.40 -11.91 6.96
CA GLU A 112 -5.42 -13.33 6.56
C GLU A 112 -4.16 -14.03 7.07
N PHE A 113 -4.32 -15.18 7.75
CA PHE A 113 -3.19 -16.03 8.11
C PHE A 113 -3.57 -17.52 7.97
N PRO A 114 -3.36 -18.12 6.78
CA PRO A 114 -3.83 -19.45 6.45
C PRO A 114 -2.89 -20.55 6.99
N GLU A 115 -3.42 -21.77 7.14
CA GLU A 115 -2.68 -22.91 7.75
C GLU A 115 -1.40 -23.30 7.00
N PHE A 116 -1.30 -23.04 5.69
CA PHE A 116 -0.08 -23.35 4.95
C PHE A 116 1.10 -22.47 5.41
N LYS A 117 0.86 -21.21 5.79
CA LYS A 117 1.92 -20.30 6.29
C LYS A 117 2.49 -20.75 7.62
N LYS A 118 1.68 -21.41 8.45
CA LYS A 118 2.15 -21.97 9.73
C LYS A 118 3.28 -22.98 9.54
N LYS A 119 3.30 -23.74 8.43
CA LYS A 119 4.35 -24.74 8.15
C LYS A 119 5.71 -24.12 7.87
N GLU A 120 5.76 -22.83 7.54
CA GLU A 120 6.98 -22.08 7.23
C GLU A 120 7.60 -21.45 8.49
N ILE A 121 6.90 -21.48 9.62
CA ILE A 121 7.32 -20.85 10.88
C ILE A 121 7.84 -21.91 11.85
N ASN A 122 8.94 -21.60 12.55
CA ASN A 122 9.44 -22.45 13.63
C ASN A 122 8.37 -22.57 14.73
N LYS A 123 8.09 -23.81 15.17
CA LYS A 123 7.14 -24.14 16.23
C LYS A 123 7.36 -23.32 17.51
N GLU A 124 8.62 -23.14 17.93
CA GLU A 124 8.95 -22.37 19.13
C GLU A 124 8.52 -20.91 19.01
N THR A 125 8.76 -20.29 17.84
CA THR A 125 8.32 -18.91 17.55
C THR A 125 6.79 -18.82 17.48
N TYR A 126 6.15 -19.80 16.85
CA TYR A 126 4.69 -19.86 16.71
C TYR A 126 4.00 -19.89 18.09
N GLU A 127 4.53 -20.68 19.02
CA GLU A 127 4.03 -20.79 20.40
C GLU A 127 4.37 -19.53 21.21
N LEU A 128 5.61 -19.03 21.13
CA LEU A 128 6.06 -17.82 21.84
C LEU A 128 5.23 -16.58 21.49
N TRP A 129 4.82 -16.45 20.22
CA TRP A 129 4.02 -15.31 19.75
C TRP A 129 2.51 -15.56 19.85
N GLU A 130 2.07 -16.67 20.44
CA GLU A 130 0.67 -17.07 20.55
C GLU A 130 -0.05 -16.97 19.19
N MET A 131 0.60 -17.45 18.13
CA MET A 131 0.07 -17.35 16.77
C MET A 131 -1.14 -18.27 16.60
N SER A 132 -2.12 -17.78 15.84
CA SER A 132 -3.30 -18.56 15.45
C SER A 132 -3.59 -18.33 13.98
N THR A 133 -4.08 -19.36 13.31
CA THR A 133 -4.49 -19.28 11.90
C THR A 133 -5.93 -18.79 11.81
N PHE A 134 -6.19 -17.95 10.82
CA PHE A 134 -7.50 -17.37 10.58
C PHE A 134 -7.70 -17.15 9.07
N PRO A 135 -8.93 -17.38 8.57
CA PRO A 135 -9.25 -17.15 7.17
C PRO A 135 -9.20 -15.65 6.85
N PHE A 136 -9.28 -15.32 5.56
CA PHE A 136 -9.44 -13.95 5.11
C PHE A 136 -10.65 -13.28 5.80
N LYS A 137 -10.41 -12.17 6.48
CA LYS A 137 -11.42 -11.32 7.11
C LYS A 137 -11.24 -9.89 6.67
N VAL A 138 -12.35 -9.19 6.50
CA VAL A 138 -12.39 -7.76 6.20
C VAL A 138 -13.16 -7.07 7.31
N PHE A 139 -12.65 -5.93 7.75
CA PHE A 139 -13.33 -5.06 8.67
C PHE A 139 -13.47 -3.66 8.07
N ILE A 140 -14.72 -3.22 7.95
CA ILE A 140 -15.12 -1.90 7.49
C ILE A 140 -15.63 -1.12 8.70
N ASN A 141 -15.18 0.12 8.83
CA ASN A 141 -15.40 0.97 10.01
C ASN A 141 -15.13 0.24 11.34
N PRO A 142 -13.93 -0.36 11.51
CA PRO A 142 -13.64 -1.11 12.71
C PRO A 142 -13.52 -0.21 13.93
N GLU A 143 -13.85 -0.80 15.08
CA GLU A 143 -13.57 -0.31 16.43
C GLU A 143 -12.85 -1.42 17.20
N ILE A 144 -11.74 -1.08 17.87
CA ILE A 144 -10.99 -2.02 18.71
C ILE A 144 -11.18 -1.64 20.18
N LYS A 145 -11.47 -2.66 20.99
CA LYS A 145 -11.49 -2.56 22.44
C LYS A 145 -10.48 -3.53 23.03
N VAL A 146 -9.56 -3.01 23.85
CA VAL A 146 -8.65 -3.81 24.66
C VAL A 146 -9.45 -4.51 25.74
N VAL A 147 -9.36 -5.83 25.79
CA VAL A 147 -10.08 -6.68 26.75
C VAL A 147 -9.20 -7.02 27.95
N ASP A 148 -7.89 -7.09 27.73
CA ASP A 148 -6.88 -7.34 28.77
C ASP A 148 -5.73 -6.34 28.62
N TYR A 149 -5.36 -5.65 29.70
CA TYR A 149 -4.33 -4.61 29.72
C TYR A 149 -2.91 -5.12 30.02
N LYS A 150 -2.69 -6.44 30.10
CA LYS A 150 -1.37 -7.01 30.39
C LYS A 150 -0.39 -6.75 29.24
N LYS A 151 0.55 -5.83 29.45
CA LYS A 151 1.60 -5.49 28.50
C LYS A 151 2.71 -6.54 28.54
N ILE A 152 2.97 -7.20 27.41
CA ILE A 152 4.09 -8.13 27.22
C ILE A 152 5.06 -7.50 26.23
N VAL A 153 6.37 -7.59 26.47
CA VAL A 153 7.42 -7.05 25.58
C VAL A 153 7.61 -7.98 24.36
N PHE A 154 6.51 -8.20 23.65
CA PHE A 154 6.25 -8.70 22.30
C PHE A 154 4.71 -8.56 22.19
N PRO A 155 4.15 -7.77 21.24
CA PRO A 155 3.06 -6.87 21.59
C PRO A 155 1.69 -7.55 21.78
N GLU A 156 1.28 -7.54 23.05
CA GLU A 156 -0.03 -7.24 23.67
C GLU A 156 -1.30 -7.95 23.19
N SER A 157 -1.73 -8.90 24.05
CA SER A 157 -2.97 -8.95 24.85
C SER A 157 -4.33 -8.79 24.17
N CYS A 158 -5.31 -9.52 24.69
CA CYS A 158 -6.62 -9.77 24.09
C CYS A 158 -7.36 -8.51 23.61
N GLU A 159 -7.87 -8.57 22.39
CA GLU A 159 -8.70 -7.54 21.78
C GLU A 159 -10.05 -8.07 21.31
N SER A 160 -11.02 -7.17 21.24
CA SER A 160 -12.25 -7.36 20.49
C SER A 160 -12.30 -6.32 19.37
N VAL A 161 -12.32 -6.80 18.13
CA VAL A 161 -12.50 -6.01 16.91
C VAL A 161 -13.96 -6.11 16.49
N LYS A 162 -14.65 -4.97 16.39
CA LYS A 162 -16.03 -4.87 15.90
C LYS A 162 -16.05 -4.06 14.63
N GLY A 163 -16.93 -4.40 13.69
CA GLY A 163 -17.07 -3.64 12.45
C GLY A 163 -18.11 -4.26 11.52
N LEU A 164 -18.04 -3.89 10.25
CA LEU A 164 -18.85 -4.46 9.18
C LEU A 164 -17.98 -5.36 8.28
N ASN A 165 -18.51 -6.47 7.80
CA ASN A 165 -17.83 -7.31 6.81
C ASN A 165 -18.06 -6.80 5.37
N GLU A 166 -17.54 -7.53 4.38
CA GLU A 166 -17.72 -7.23 2.95
C GLU A 166 -19.18 -7.19 2.47
N ASN A 167 -20.10 -7.77 3.22
CA ASN A 167 -21.54 -7.79 2.93
C ASN A 167 -22.31 -6.68 3.66
N GLY A 168 -21.64 -5.90 4.52
CA GLY A 168 -22.25 -4.88 5.37
C GLY A 168 -22.88 -5.42 6.65
N GLU A 169 -22.58 -6.67 7.03
CA GLU A 169 -23.10 -7.31 8.23
C GLU A 169 -22.18 -7.01 9.42
N LYS A 170 -22.77 -6.82 10.61
CA LYS A 170 -21.99 -6.60 11.83
C LYS A 170 -21.22 -7.86 12.20
N VAL A 171 -19.93 -7.71 12.40
CA VAL A 171 -19.03 -8.78 12.83
C VAL A 171 -18.26 -8.35 14.07
N GLU A 172 -18.03 -9.31 14.96
CA GLU A 172 -17.17 -9.16 16.13
C GLU A 172 -16.17 -10.31 16.14
N TRP A 173 -14.91 -10.00 16.42
CA TRP A 173 -13.85 -10.98 16.53
C TRP A 173 -13.00 -10.69 17.77
N SER A 174 -13.01 -11.63 18.71
CA SER A 174 -12.06 -11.62 19.82
C SER A 174 -10.78 -12.35 19.43
N CYS A 175 -9.66 -11.65 19.48
CA CYS A 175 -8.33 -12.16 19.13
C CYS A 175 -7.32 -11.90 20.24
N ARG A 176 -6.23 -12.67 20.25
CA ARG A 176 -5.13 -12.60 21.23
C ARG A 176 -3.80 -12.75 20.52
N GLY A 177 -2.71 -12.47 21.24
CA GLY A 177 -1.35 -12.68 20.76
C GLY A 177 -1.09 -11.98 19.42
N TRP A 178 -0.46 -12.69 18.51
CA TRP A 178 -0.10 -12.15 17.20
C TRP A 178 -1.28 -11.65 16.37
N ALA A 179 -2.48 -12.26 16.49
CA ALA A 179 -3.66 -11.81 15.77
C ALA A 179 -4.16 -10.44 16.27
N ALA A 180 -4.15 -10.20 17.58
CA ALA A 180 -4.46 -8.90 18.18
C ALA A 180 -3.46 -7.83 17.73
N ARG A 181 -2.17 -8.16 17.74
CA ARG A 181 -1.11 -7.28 17.24
C ARG A 181 -1.35 -6.82 15.79
N ILE A 182 -1.75 -7.74 14.91
CA ILE A 182 -2.06 -7.37 13.52
C ILE A 182 -3.23 -6.41 13.48
N CYS A 183 -4.31 -6.69 14.22
CA CYS A 183 -5.48 -5.81 14.25
C CYS A 183 -5.14 -4.40 14.76
N GLN A 184 -4.30 -4.29 15.80
CA GLN A 184 -3.78 -3.00 16.28
C GLN A 184 -3.00 -2.27 15.19
N HIS A 185 -2.09 -2.97 14.52
CA HIS A 185 -1.27 -2.40 13.45
C HIS A 185 -2.12 -1.88 12.28
N GLU A 186 -3.10 -2.66 11.84
CA GLU A 186 -3.99 -2.24 10.76
C GLU A 186 -4.93 -1.10 11.19
N MET A 187 -5.35 -1.07 12.45
CA MET A 187 -6.12 0.05 13.00
C MET A 187 -5.31 1.34 13.04
N ASP A 188 -4.04 1.28 13.46
CA ASP A 188 -3.14 2.42 13.48
C ASP A 188 -3.01 3.04 12.08
N HIS A 189 -2.95 2.22 11.03
CA HIS A 189 -2.96 2.70 9.65
C HIS A 189 -4.24 3.46 9.28
N LEU A 190 -5.40 3.11 9.84
CA LEU A 190 -6.64 3.87 9.62
C LEU A 190 -6.64 5.23 10.32
N ASP A 191 -5.79 5.40 11.33
CA ASP A 191 -5.63 6.65 12.07
C ASP A 191 -4.39 7.46 11.63
N GLY A 192 -3.71 7.04 10.55
CA GLY A 192 -2.53 7.72 10.01
C GLY A 192 -1.25 7.52 10.84
N LYS A 193 -1.25 6.51 11.71
CA LYS A 193 -0.10 6.14 12.54
C LYS A 193 0.67 5.01 11.88
N ILE A 194 1.98 5.00 12.08
CA ILE A 194 2.88 3.98 11.55
C ILE A 194 3.73 3.48 12.72
N TYR A 195 4.11 2.19 12.68
CA TYR A 195 4.90 1.55 13.75
C TYR A 195 6.11 2.37 14.21
N VAL A 196 6.81 3.05 13.29
CA VAL A 196 7.97 3.89 13.60
C VAL A 196 7.69 5.05 14.55
N ASP A 197 6.42 5.44 14.71
CA ASP A 197 6.01 6.50 15.64
C ASP A 197 5.95 6.01 17.10
N SER A 198 5.74 4.70 17.30
CA SER A 198 5.47 4.09 18.62
C SER A 198 6.47 2.99 19.00
N MET A 199 7.44 2.68 18.14
CA MET A 199 8.47 1.67 18.39
C MET A 199 9.40 2.08 19.55
N VAL A 200 10.02 1.07 20.19
CA VAL A 200 11.06 1.32 21.20
C VAL A 200 12.29 1.92 20.51
N LYS A 201 12.81 3.03 21.05
CA LYS A 201 13.99 3.69 20.50
C LYS A 201 15.20 2.76 20.60
N GLY A 202 16.01 2.72 19.55
CA GLY A 202 17.21 1.89 19.49
C GLY A 202 16.98 0.43 19.08
N THR A 203 15.72 -0.01 18.89
CA THR A 203 15.41 -1.39 18.43
C THR A 203 15.10 -1.48 16.95
N LEU A 204 15.21 -0.38 16.19
CA LEU A 204 15.02 -0.43 14.75
C LEU A 204 16.24 -1.08 14.10
N GLU A 205 16.02 -2.26 13.55
CA GLU A 205 17.02 -3.00 12.83
C GLU A 205 16.63 -3.12 11.36
N PHE A 206 17.61 -2.98 10.46
CA PHE A 206 17.40 -3.29 9.06
C PHE A 206 17.81 -4.74 8.81
N PRO A 207 16.87 -5.65 8.49
CA PRO A 207 17.18 -7.07 8.30
C PRO A 207 18.14 -7.30 7.12
N LEU A 208 18.21 -6.32 6.22
CA LEU A 208 19.10 -6.35 5.09
C LEU A 208 20.59 -6.26 5.48
N TRP A 209 20.94 -5.76 6.66
CA TRP A 209 22.34 -5.74 7.12
C TRP A 209 22.92 -7.14 7.22
N GLN A 210 22.16 -8.13 7.67
CA GLN A 210 22.62 -9.52 7.70
C GLN A 210 22.94 -10.02 6.28
N LYS A 211 22.10 -9.65 5.31
CA LYS A 211 22.29 -9.98 3.89
C LYS A 211 23.47 -9.23 3.27
N ILE A 212 23.63 -7.94 3.59
CA ILE A 212 24.79 -7.12 3.18
C ILE A 212 26.08 -7.72 3.75
N ASN A 213 26.08 -8.07 5.03
CA ASN A 213 27.23 -8.67 5.71
C ASN A 213 27.59 -10.02 5.08
N TYR A 214 26.60 -10.88 4.83
CA TYR A 214 26.78 -12.15 4.13
C TYR A 214 27.39 -11.96 2.73
N HIS A 215 26.90 -10.97 1.97
CA HIS A 215 27.40 -10.66 0.64
C HIS A 215 28.62 -9.71 0.63
N SER A 216 29.22 -9.42 1.80
CA SER A 216 30.37 -8.52 1.94
C SER A 216 30.19 -7.18 1.20
N GLY A 217 29.00 -6.57 1.33
CA GLY A 217 28.67 -5.30 0.69
C GLY A 217 28.29 -5.38 -0.79
N ARG A 218 28.37 -6.56 -1.45
CA ARG A 218 28.02 -6.72 -2.87
C ARG A 218 26.54 -7.03 -3.06
N LEU A 219 25.67 -6.18 -2.50
CA LEU A 219 24.23 -6.30 -2.68
C LEU A 219 23.71 -5.12 -3.51
N TYR A 220 23.08 -5.41 -4.65
CA TYR A 220 22.39 -4.40 -5.43
C TYR A 220 20.93 -4.32 -4.97
N LEU A 221 20.57 -3.20 -4.34
CA LEU A 221 19.20 -2.94 -3.90
C LEU A 221 18.39 -2.34 -5.07
N LEU A 222 17.52 -3.15 -5.67
CA LEU A 222 16.52 -2.64 -6.59
C LEU A 222 15.37 -2.02 -5.78
N TYR A 223 15.32 -0.69 -5.73
CA TYR A 223 14.27 0.07 -5.02
C TYR A 223 12.96 0.18 -5.83
N SER A 224 12.85 -0.49 -6.97
CA SER A 224 11.65 -0.46 -7.81
C SER A 224 10.75 -1.62 -7.44
N PRO A 225 9.43 -1.42 -7.25
CA PRO A 225 8.50 -2.54 -7.20
C PRO A 225 8.67 -3.32 -8.52
N HIS A 226 8.75 -4.65 -8.41
CA HIS A 226 8.75 -5.52 -9.58
C HIS A 226 7.54 -5.15 -10.45
N LYS A 227 7.80 -4.84 -11.73
CA LYS A 227 6.77 -4.47 -12.73
C LYS A 227 5.77 -5.59 -12.94
#